data_AF-A0A7X4AW16-F1
#
_entry.id   AF-A0A7X4AW16-F1
#
_cell.length_a   1.000
_cell.length_b   1.000
_cell.length_c   1.000
_cell.angle_alpha   90.00
_cell.angle_beta   90.00
_cell.angle_gamma   90.00
#
_symmetry.space_group_name_H-M   'P 1'
#
loop_
_entity.id
_entity.type
_entity.pdbx_description
1 polymer ?
#
loop_
_entity_poly.entity_id
_entity_poly.type
_entity_poly.pdbx_seq_one_letter_code
_entity_poly.pdbx_strand_id
1 'polypeptide(L)'
;MSLSDHQLLDALSRMPFVDSTELAHILGEPHATVHRVLAHLLAEGIVGRVSHGTAHLPSSHRYHLTAQGVREAAEVLGFDTPSDYVRAYPMSKEWLTLLIRRMDAVASVYRLAASMSPGIDGLRSRVEFHRRGRFDATITLHDGRSFGIVRQGLALRRRSLYDRLKAIAQYDYSRRPGDVLVLVPSVWEERLTTRFCGDRNIDDCYVAVESRDALESEDRRIWRCTSFVIGSPFFSLNGVVSRNSPGGPRTQSPERKRASLPVPERMARTAPAFGLSPAEKRTLDLITDHPMIPREHLALWLGVSEGRVSQMMHSLVKTWGLVERRGKRGEVRYTLSDEGVRYVTHRDRAELPTTRGIWSTELTPDEQGRLRHVGHRIETWARQTKHAEGISWFLSQLEAETRVDPNSQLMWSVPTARSDRAYNWGQSAIAPDAVGHLLTAGLHVPFYLEHELRARHPQGVMARLRPYESYYWSPEHKEDQPPFPTTLFVVDTEEVEETYVSTAARMNRMSLPILVSCIPVLSTAGILGESWRPLWEPSSPRLALSGLNAYQWDSLYHRMRPRPIEASYRGRR
;
A
#
# COMPACT_ATOMS: atom_id res chain seq x y z
N MET A 1 -6.88 -37.99 -16.55
CA MET A 1 -7.11 -38.71 -15.27
C MET A 1 -8.13 -37.88 -14.50
N SER A 2 -9.11 -38.48 -13.82
CA SER A 2 -10.04 -37.72 -12.98
C SER A 2 -9.32 -37.26 -11.73
N LEU A 3 -9.37 -35.96 -11.41
CA LEU A 3 -8.95 -35.43 -10.11
C LEU A 3 -9.53 -36.31 -8.98
N SER A 4 -8.66 -36.91 -8.18
CA SER A 4 -9.08 -37.76 -7.06
C SER A 4 -9.32 -36.92 -5.80
N ASP A 5 -10.21 -37.39 -4.93
CA ASP A 5 -10.43 -36.76 -3.62
C ASP A 5 -9.11 -36.65 -2.83
N HIS A 6 -8.24 -37.66 -2.92
CA HIS A 6 -6.90 -37.64 -2.36
C HIS A 6 -6.08 -36.42 -2.81
N GLN A 7 -6.07 -36.08 -4.11
CA GLN A 7 -5.31 -34.93 -4.63
C GLN A 7 -5.87 -33.61 -4.09
N LEU A 8 -7.19 -33.47 -4.02
CA LEU A 8 -7.84 -32.25 -3.53
C LEU A 8 -7.66 -32.10 -2.01
N LEU A 9 -7.76 -33.19 -1.25
CA LEU A 9 -7.50 -33.21 0.19
C LEU A 9 -6.05 -32.87 0.49
N ASP A 10 -5.07 -33.42 -0.23
CA ASP A 10 -3.65 -33.02 -0.09
C ASP A 10 -3.45 -31.52 -0.38
N ALA A 11 -4.06 -31.01 -1.46
CA ALA A 11 -3.96 -29.59 -1.81
C ALA A 11 -4.55 -28.68 -0.73
N LEU A 12 -5.76 -28.98 -0.23
CA LEU A 12 -6.40 -28.23 0.86
C LEU A 12 -5.61 -28.34 2.18
N SER A 13 -4.93 -29.47 2.41
CA SER A 13 -4.04 -29.67 3.56
C SER A 13 -2.82 -28.76 3.51
N ARG A 14 -2.25 -28.55 2.31
CA ARG A 14 -1.06 -27.72 2.08
C ARG A 14 -1.41 -26.24 1.99
N MET A 15 -2.57 -25.91 1.47
CA MET A 15 -3.01 -24.54 1.20
C MET A 15 -4.40 -24.29 1.78
N PRO A 16 -4.55 -24.22 3.12
CA PRO A 16 -5.84 -23.97 3.74
C PRO A 16 -6.38 -22.60 3.32
N PHE A 17 -7.70 -22.48 3.12
CA PHE A 17 -8.39 -21.28 2.67
C PHE A 17 -8.01 -20.82 1.25
N VAL A 18 -7.65 -21.76 0.38
CA VAL A 18 -7.48 -21.53 -1.07
C VAL A 18 -8.86 -21.46 -1.75
N ASP A 19 -9.00 -20.68 -2.80
CA ASP A 19 -10.22 -20.64 -3.61
C ASP A 19 -10.22 -21.67 -4.75
N SER A 20 -11.39 -21.90 -5.35
CA SER A 20 -11.54 -22.93 -6.40
C SER A 20 -10.76 -22.63 -7.69
N THR A 21 -10.56 -21.35 -8.02
CA THR A 21 -9.82 -20.94 -9.22
C THR A 21 -8.32 -21.12 -8.97
N GLU A 22 -7.84 -20.67 -7.81
CA GLU A 22 -6.48 -20.90 -7.33
C GLU A 22 -6.16 -22.41 -7.35
N LEU A 23 -7.05 -23.25 -6.79
CA LEU A 23 -6.89 -24.72 -6.82
C LEU A 23 -6.81 -25.29 -8.22
N ALA A 24 -7.68 -24.85 -9.14
CA ALA A 24 -7.66 -25.32 -10.53
C ALA A 24 -6.32 -25.08 -11.21
N HIS A 25 -5.75 -23.88 -11.06
CA HIS A 25 -4.43 -23.56 -11.60
C HIS A 25 -3.31 -24.36 -10.92
N ILE A 26 -3.33 -24.47 -9.60
CA ILE A 26 -2.30 -25.17 -8.82
C ILE A 26 -2.31 -26.69 -9.12
N LEU A 27 -3.49 -27.26 -9.35
CA LEU A 27 -3.64 -28.68 -9.67
C LEU A 27 -3.45 -28.98 -11.16
N GLY A 28 -3.51 -27.96 -12.03
CA GLY A 28 -3.53 -28.15 -13.49
C GLY A 28 -4.82 -28.82 -13.95
N GLU A 29 -5.94 -28.54 -13.30
CA GLU A 29 -7.23 -29.17 -13.56
C GLU A 29 -8.26 -28.15 -14.05
N PRO A 30 -9.23 -28.55 -14.91
CA PRO A 30 -10.31 -27.67 -15.29
C PRO A 30 -11.10 -27.19 -14.07
N HIS A 31 -11.45 -25.90 -14.03
CA HIS A 31 -12.18 -25.29 -12.91
C HIS A 31 -13.50 -26.02 -12.60
N ALA A 32 -14.23 -26.47 -13.63
CA ALA A 32 -15.45 -27.26 -13.47
C ALA A 32 -15.22 -28.59 -12.75
N THR A 33 -14.09 -29.26 -13.00
CA THR A 33 -13.70 -30.51 -12.33
C THR A 33 -13.46 -30.27 -10.84
N VAL A 34 -12.63 -29.28 -10.49
CA VAL A 34 -12.35 -28.89 -9.10
C VAL A 34 -13.64 -28.50 -8.38
N HIS A 35 -14.48 -27.69 -9.01
CA HIS A 35 -15.75 -27.25 -8.43
C HIS A 35 -16.69 -28.42 -8.14
N ARG A 36 -16.80 -29.40 -9.06
CA ARG A 36 -17.62 -30.60 -8.86
C ARG A 36 -17.15 -31.43 -7.66
N VAL A 37 -15.84 -31.66 -7.55
CA VAL A 37 -15.27 -32.43 -6.42
C VAL A 37 -15.45 -31.65 -5.11
N LEU A 38 -15.20 -30.34 -5.09
CA LEU A 38 -15.47 -29.50 -3.91
C LEU A 38 -16.95 -29.53 -3.50
N ALA A 39 -17.88 -29.53 -4.45
CA ALA A 39 -19.31 -29.61 -4.17
C ALA A 39 -19.68 -30.95 -3.50
N HIS A 40 -19.07 -32.05 -3.95
CA HIS A 40 -19.24 -33.36 -3.33
C HIS A 40 -18.70 -33.37 -1.89
N LEU A 41 -17.45 -32.95 -1.67
CA LEU A 41 -16.85 -32.91 -0.33
C LEU A 41 -17.55 -31.92 0.62
N LEU A 42 -18.16 -30.86 0.09
CA LEU A 42 -19.02 -29.96 0.85
C LEU A 42 -20.31 -30.66 1.32
N ALA A 43 -20.94 -31.44 0.45
CA ALA A 43 -22.16 -32.19 0.77
C ALA A 43 -21.91 -33.23 1.86
N GLU A 44 -20.71 -33.80 1.90
CA GLU A 44 -20.27 -34.78 2.90
C GLU A 44 -19.78 -34.16 4.21
N GLY A 45 -19.68 -32.83 4.28
CA GLY A 45 -19.18 -32.12 5.47
C GLY A 45 -17.67 -32.27 5.70
N ILE A 46 -16.92 -32.79 4.72
CA ILE A 46 -15.46 -32.94 4.76
C ILE A 46 -14.79 -31.58 4.53
N VAL A 47 -15.35 -30.78 3.61
CA VAL A 47 -14.86 -29.44 3.30
C VAL A 47 -15.88 -28.40 3.77
N GLY A 48 -15.38 -27.29 4.31
CA GLY A 48 -16.14 -26.08 4.59
C GLY A 48 -15.76 -24.95 3.64
N ARG A 49 -16.59 -23.92 3.57
CA ARG A 49 -16.29 -22.71 2.79
C ARG A 49 -16.63 -21.44 3.55
N VAL A 50 -15.86 -20.39 3.30
CA VAL A 50 -16.08 -19.04 3.82
C VAL A 50 -15.93 -18.01 2.71
N SER A 51 -16.66 -16.90 2.80
CA SER A 51 -16.50 -15.78 1.87
C SER A 51 -15.28 -14.95 2.28
N HIS A 52 -14.48 -14.54 1.30
CA HIS A 52 -13.33 -13.67 1.52
C HIS A 52 -13.01 -12.87 0.27
N GLY A 53 -12.78 -11.57 0.42
CA GLY A 53 -12.09 -10.75 -0.58
C GLY A 53 -11.04 -9.87 0.11
N THR A 54 -10.14 -9.27 -0.66
CA THR A 54 -9.18 -8.28 -0.13
C THR A 54 -9.54 -6.89 -0.64
N ALA A 55 -8.76 -5.86 -0.32
CA ALA A 55 -8.94 -4.56 -0.96
C ALA A 55 -8.67 -4.61 -2.49
N HIS A 56 -7.90 -5.59 -2.95
CA HIS A 56 -7.47 -5.72 -4.36
C HIS A 56 -8.13 -6.89 -5.10
N LEU A 57 -8.57 -7.92 -4.38
CA LEU A 57 -9.18 -9.12 -4.95
C LEU A 57 -10.68 -9.15 -4.63
N PRO A 58 -11.53 -9.51 -5.61
CA PRO A 58 -12.96 -9.64 -5.37
C PRO A 58 -13.26 -10.73 -4.35
N SER A 59 -14.46 -10.68 -3.76
CA SER A 59 -14.93 -11.75 -2.88
C SER A 59 -15.07 -13.07 -3.63
N SER A 60 -14.52 -14.13 -3.04
CA SER A 60 -14.62 -15.51 -3.51
C SER A 60 -14.89 -16.46 -2.35
N HIS A 61 -15.27 -17.69 -2.67
CA HIS A 61 -15.36 -18.76 -1.68
C HIS A 61 -13.99 -19.41 -1.48
N ARG A 62 -13.52 -19.38 -0.23
CA ARG A 62 -12.28 -20.02 0.22
C ARG A 62 -12.62 -21.29 0.99
N TYR A 63 -11.95 -22.37 0.63
CA TYR A 63 -12.26 -23.71 1.09
C TYR A 63 -11.26 -24.15 2.15
N HIS A 64 -11.74 -24.87 3.16
CA HIS A 64 -10.91 -25.42 4.23
C HIS A 64 -11.40 -26.80 4.60
N LEU A 65 -10.52 -27.66 5.10
CA LEU A 65 -10.96 -28.93 5.69
C LEU A 65 -11.73 -28.67 6.97
N THR A 66 -12.77 -29.45 7.22
CA THR A 66 -13.49 -29.42 8.50
C THR A 66 -12.78 -30.26 9.54
N ALA A 67 -13.28 -30.27 10.79
CA ALA A 67 -12.79 -31.23 11.78
C ALA A 67 -12.94 -32.70 11.32
N GLN A 68 -14.00 -33.00 10.54
CA GLN A 68 -14.17 -34.30 9.89
C GLN A 68 -13.18 -34.45 8.74
N GLY A 69 -13.03 -33.45 7.87
CA GLY A 69 -12.09 -33.52 6.75
C GLY A 69 -10.63 -33.62 7.15
N VAL A 70 -10.24 -33.11 8.33
CA VAL A 70 -8.90 -33.33 8.90
C VAL A 70 -8.68 -34.80 9.26
N ARG A 71 -9.71 -35.51 9.75
CA ARG A 71 -9.62 -36.94 10.05
C ARG A 71 -9.56 -37.75 8.76
N GLU A 72 -10.43 -37.44 7.81
CA GLU A 72 -10.47 -38.07 6.50
C GLU A 72 -9.15 -37.90 5.74
N ALA A 73 -8.62 -36.67 5.71
CA ALA A 73 -7.33 -36.39 5.07
C ALA A 73 -6.18 -37.13 5.76
N ALA A 74 -6.22 -37.31 7.09
CA ALA A 74 -5.21 -38.09 7.78
C ALA A 74 -5.23 -39.57 7.34
N GLU A 75 -6.42 -40.17 7.26
CA GLU A 75 -6.61 -41.55 6.81
C GLU A 75 -6.19 -41.73 5.35
N VAL A 76 -6.71 -40.90 4.45
CA VAL A 76 -6.45 -40.97 3.00
C VAL A 76 -4.97 -40.73 2.67
N LEU A 77 -4.28 -39.88 3.44
CA LEU A 77 -2.86 -39.57 3.23
C LEU A 77 -1.92 -40.48 4.04
N GLY A 78 -2.45 -41.51 4.71
CA GLY A 78 -1.66 -42.56 5.37
C GLY A 78 -1.01 -42.16 6.70
N PHE A 79 -1.64 -41.29 7.48
CA PHE A 79 -1.20 -40.94 8.83
C PHE A 79 -1.93 -41.77 9.88
N ASP A 80 -1.17 -42.30 10.86
CA ASP A 80 -1.73 -43.11 11.95
C ASP A 80 -2.74 -42.34 12.80
N THR A 81 -2.52 -41.04 13.00
CA THR A 81 -3.43 -40.19 13.76
C THR A 81 -3.63 -38.82 13.11
N PRO A 82 -4.81 -38.18 13.31
CA PRO A 82 -5.02 -36.79 12.91
C PRO A 82 -4.00 -35.82 13.52
N SER A 83 -3.44 -36.15 14.69
CA SER A 83 -2.41 -35.34 15.35
C SER A 83 -1.09 -35.34 14.58
N ASP A 84 -0.69 -36.48 14.02
CA ASP A 84 0.53 -36.60 13.22
C ASP A 84 0.36 -35.90 11.87
N TYR A 85 -0.83 -36.02 11.28
CA TYR A 85 -1.21 -35.26 10.09
C TYR A 85 -1.12 -33.74 10.31
N VAL A 86 -1.71 -33.17 11.37
CA VAL A 86 -1.64 -31.71 11.60
C VAL A 86 -0.25 -31.20 12.00
N ARG A 87 0.67 -32.10 12.39
CA ARG A 87 2.10 -31.76 12.56
C ARG A 87 2.80 -31.66 11.20
N ALA A 88 2.49 -32.58 10.28
CA ALA A 88 3.06 -32.64 8.94
C ALA A 88 2.54 -31.52 8.01
N TYR A 89 1.27 -31.13 8.14
CA TYR A 89 0.63 -30.11 7.31
C TYR A 89 0.39 -28.79 8.04
N PRO A 90 0.22 -27.65 7.33
CA PRO A 90 -0.18 -26.35 7.90
C PRO A 90 -1.61 -26.32 8.48
N MET A 91 -2.02 -27.38 9.18
CA MET A 91 -3.38 -27.63 9.64
C MET A 91 -3.54 -27.57 11.17
N SER A 92 -2.49 -27.28 11.93
CA SER A 92 -2.65 -27.08 13.38
C SER A 92 -3.45 -25.80 13.70
N LYS A 93 -4.11 -25.76 14.85
CA LYS A 93 -4.82 -24.57 15.35
C LYS A 93 -3.95 -23.32 15.34
N GLU A 94 -2.70 -23.45 15.76
CA GLU A 94 -1.75 -22.34 15.82
C GLU A 94 -1.41 -21.81 14.42
N TRP A 95 -1.28 -22.73 13.45
CA TRP A 95 -0.99 -22.38 12.07
C TRP A 95 -2.19 -21.76 11.37
N LEU A 96 -3.38 -22.34 11.51
CA LEU A 96 -4.59 -21.74 10.96
C LEU A 96 -4.87 -20.38 11.59
N THR A 97 -4.60 -20.20 12.88
CA THR A 97 -4.72 -18.87 13.53
C THR A 97 -3.79 -17.84 12.87
N LEU A 98 -2.56 -18.25 12.55
CA LEU A 98 -1.60 -17.40 11.83
C LEU A 98 -2.11 -17.03 10.43
N LEU A 99 -2.58 -18.01 9.66
CA LEU A 99 -3.09 -17.79 8.30
C LEU A 99 -4.32 -16.88 8.31
N ILE A 100 -5.28 -17.14 9.19
CA ILE A 100 -6.51 -16.34 9.33
C ILE A 100 -6.18 -14.89 9.71
N ARG A 101 -5.24 -14.68 10.64
CA ARG A 101 -4.79 -13.33 11.02
C ARG A 101 -4.09 -12.58 9.87
N ARG A 102 -3.61 -13.29 8.85
CA ARG A 102 -2.91 -12.76 7.68
C ARG A 102 -3.67 -13.04 6.38
N MET A 103 -4.98 -13.30 6.45
CA MET A 103 -5.71 -13.89 5.33
C MET A 103 -5.64 -13.06 4.05
N ASP A 104 -5.58 -11.72 4.16
CA ASP A 104 -5.42 -10.84 2.99
C ASP A 104 -4.09 -11.10 2.27
N ALA A 105 -2.99 -11.19 3.02
CA ALA A 105 -1.68 -11.52 2.47
C ALA A 105 -1.63 -12.97 1.95
N VAL A 106 -2.28 -13.91 2.65
CA VAL A 106 -2.39 -15.31 2.22
C VAL A 106 -3.11 -15.41 0.88
N ALA A 107 -4.22 -14.70 0.72
CA ALA A 107 -4.99 -14.63 -0.52
C ALA A 107 -4.17 -14.05 -1.67
N SER A 108 -3.44 -12.95 -1.46
CA SER A 108 -2.55 -12.38 -2.48
C SER A 108 -1.47 -13.39 -2.89
N VAL A 109 -0.84 -14.08 -1.94
CA VAL A 109 0.20 -15.08 -2.22
C VAL A 109 -0.36 -16.29 -2.97
N TYR A 110 -1.54 -16.80 -2.59
CA TYR A 110 -2.17 -17.91 -3.31
C TYR A 110 -2.56 -17.52 -4.72
N ARG A 111 -3.11 -16.32 -4.91
CA ARG A 111 -3.44 -15.82 -6.23
C ARG A 111 -2.21 -15.68 -7.13
N LEU A 112 -1.13 -15.12 -6.58
CA LEU A 112 0.15 -15.05 -7.27
C LEU A 112 0.71 -16.44 -7.62
N ALA A 113 0.66 -17.41 -6.69
CA ALA A 113 1.12 -18.77 -6.94
C ALA A 113 0.32 -19.48 -8.05
N ALA A 114 -0.99 -19.26 -8.10
CA ALA A 114 -1.85 -19.75 -9.16
C ALA A 114 -1.44 -19.19 -10.53
N SER A 115 -1.19 -17.88 -10.63
CA SER A 115 -0.75 -17.21 -11.86
C SER A 115 0.68 -17.56 -12.30
N MET A 116 1.50 -18.12 -11.40
CA MET A 116 2.84 -18.61 -11.73
C MET A 116 2.85 -20.09 -12.17
N SER A 117 1.70 -20.75 -12.10
CA SER A 117 1.53 -22.17 -12.47
C SER A 117 0.77 -22.24 -13.78
N PRO A 118 1.45 -22.20 -14.95
CA PRO A 118 0.76 -22.33 -16.23
C PRO A 118 0.14 -23.71 -16.28
N GLY A 119 -1.19 -23.77 -16.24
CA GLY A 119 -1.97 -24.98 -15.99
C GLY A 119 -1.92 -26.06 -17.09
N ILE A 120 -0.90 -26.07 -17.95
CA ILE A 120 -0.85 -26.92 -19.16
C ILE A 120 -0.18 -28.27 -18.91
N ASP A 121 0.62 -28.47 -17.85
CA ASP A 121 1.35 -29.73 -17.64
C ASP A 121 1.21 -30.34 -16.23
N GLY A 122 0.13 -30.06 -15.50
CA GLY A 122 -0.07 -30.62 -14.14
C GLY A 122 0.96 -30.08 -13.13
N LEU A 123 1.45 -28.87 -13.37
CA LEU A 123 2.51 -28.24 -12.60
C LEU A 123 2.02 -27.85 -11.20
N ARG A 124 2.40 -28.63 -10.20
CA ARG A 124 2.03 -28.38 -8.81
C ARG A 124 2.95 -27.34 -8.19
N SER A 125 2.47 -26.10 -8.02
CA SER A 125 3.15 -25.15 -7.12
C SER A 125 2.91 -25.52 -5.67
N ARG A 126 3.95 -25.35 -4.84
CA ARG A 126 3.88 -25.47 -3.39
C ARG A 126 4.11 -24.12 -2.75
N VAL A 127 3.18 -23.70 -1.90
CA VAL A 127 3.29 -22.46 -1.12
C VAL A 127 3.61 -22.78 0.33
N GLU A 128 4.62 -22.11 0.89
CA GLU A 128 5.02 -22.25 2.29
C GLU A 128 5.06 -20.89 2.97
N PHE A 129 4.16 -20.67 3.93
CA PHE A 129 4.18 -19.45 4.74
C PHE A 129 5.22 -19.52 5.85
N HIS A 130 5.82 -18.37 6.16
CA HIS A 130 6.79 -18.22 7.23
C HIS A 130 6.15 -17.51 8.42
N ARG A 131 6.20 -18.14 9.60
CA ARG A 131 5.72 -17.53 10.84
C ARG A 131 6.54 -16.29 11.20
N ARG A 132 7.87 -16.45 11.11
CA ARG A 132 8.91 -15.44 11.36
C ARG A 132 9.98 -15.58 10.26
N GLY A 133 10.83 -14.58 10.12
CA GLY A 133 11.92 -14.60 9.15
C GLY A 133 11.80 -13.52 8.07
N ARG A 134 12.56 -13.73 7.00
CA ARG A 134 12.82 -12.73 5.95
C ARG A 134 11.71 -12.66 4.90
N PHE A 135 11.06 -13.78 4.62
CA PHE A 135 9.97 -13.92 3.65
C PHE A 135 8.62 -14.04 4.34
N ASP A 136 7.56 -13.67 3.63
CA ASP A 136 6.16 -13.96 3.98
C ASP A 136 5.76 -15.36 3.56
N ALA A 137 6.13 -15.72 2.34
CA ALA A 137 5.98 -17.07 1.82
C ALA A 137 7.12 -17.44 0.89
N THR A 138 7.24 -18.72 0.59
CA THR A 138 8.02 -19.21 -0.54
C THR A 138 7.10 -19.98 -1.48
N ILE A 139 7.15 -19.67 -2.77
CA ILE A 139 6.46 -20.42 -3.82
C ILE A 139 7.51 -21.28 -4.50
N THR A 140 7.29 -22.58 -4.60
CA THR A 140 8.14 -23.49 -5.37
C THR A 140 7.32 -24.11 -6.47
N LEU A 141 7.81 -23.98 -7.70
CA LEU A 141 7.23 -24.60 -8.88
C LEU A 141 7.70 -26.06 -8.96
N HIS A 142 6.96 -26.84 -9.75
CA HIS A 142 7.21 -28.27 -9.93
C HIS A 142 8.64 -28.61 -10.44
N ASP A 143 9.25 -27.71 -11.21
CA ASP A 143 10.59 -27.85 -11.80
C ASP A 143 11.72 -27.44 -10.84
N GLY A 144 11.38 -27.16 -9.57
CA GLY A 144 12.34 -26.78 -8.54
C GLY A 144 12.68 -25.29 -8.51
N ARG A 145 12.20 -24.48 -9.47
CA ARG A 145 12.26 -23.02 -9.37
C ARG A 145 11.55 -22.54 -8.11
N SER A 146 12.08 -21.50 -7.48
CA SER A 146 11.54 -21.02 -6.21
C SER A 146 11.64 -19.52 -6.04
N PHE A 147 10.62 -18.95 -5.43
CA PHE A 147 10.43 -17.51 -5.29
C PHE A 147 10.16 -17.16 -3.83
N GLY A 148 10.92 -16.20 -3.32
CA GLY A 148 10.71 -15.62 -2.00
C GLY A 148 9.74 -14.45 -2.09
N ILE A 149 8.63 -14.51 -1.37
CA ILE A 149 7.64 -13.42 -1.37
C ILE A 149 7.87 -12.52 -0.17
N VAL A 150 7.97 -11.22 -0.42
CA VAL A 150 8.02 -10.18 0.60
C VAL A 150 6.89 -9.21 0.34
N ARG A 151 5.99 -9.05 1.31
CA ARG A 151 4.89 -8.09 1.22
C ARG A 151 5.12 -6.93 2.20
N GLN A 152 4.99 -5.71 1.71
CA GLN A 152 4.85 -4.52 2.53
C GLN A 152 3.37 -4.20 2.68
N GLY A 153 2.75 -4.70 3.75
CA GLY A 153 1.41 -4.26 4.10
C GLY A 153 1.41 -2.81 4.59
N LEU A 154 0.22 -2.21 4.69
CA LEU A 154 0.04 -0.80 5.00
C LEU A 154 0.54 -0.42 6.41
N ALA A 155 0.33 -1.28 7.41
CA ALA A 155 0.85 -1.03 8.76
C ALA A 155 2.38 -1.24 8.87
N LEU A 156 3.03 -1.82 7.85
CA LEU A 156 4.47 -2.09 7.89
C LEU A 156 5.27 -0.84 7.51
N ARG A 157 6.15 -0.39 8.42
CA ARG A 157 7.06 0.73 8.14
C ARG A 157 8.04 0.36 7.03
N ARG A 158 8.37 1.36 6.21
CA ARG A 158 9.38 1.24 5.15
C ARG A 158 10.72 0.71 5.65
N ARG A 159 11.20 1.22 6.80
CA ARG A 159 12.43 0.75 7.43
C ARG A 159 12.40 -0.75 7.71
N SER A 160 11.28 -1.29 8.20
CA SER A 160 11.12 -2.72 8.47
C SER A 160 11.19 -3.56 7.18
N LEU A 161 10.64 -3.07 6.06
CA LEU A 161 10.84 -3.70 4.76
C LEU A 161 12.32 -3.69 4.37
N TYR A 162 12.99 -2.55 4.48
CA TYR A 162 14.38 -2.39 4.06
C TYR A 162 15.33 -3.24 4.91
N ASP A 163 15.09 -3.34 6.21
CA ASP A 163 15.83 -4.24 7.09
C ASP A 163 15.65 -5.70 6.68
N ARG A 164 14.43 -6.11 6.29
CA ARG A 164 14.16 -7.45 5.73
C ARG A 164 14.91 -7.67 4.41
N LEU A 165 14.84 -6.73 3.48
CA LEU A 165 15.51 -6.83 2.17
C LEU A 165 17.04 -6.88 2.33
N LYS A 166 17.60 -6.05 3.21
CA LYS A 166 19.03 -6.10 3.57
C LYS A 166 19.39 -7.47 4.16
N ALA A 167 18.57 -8.00 5.05
CA ALA A 167 18.78 -9.33 5.62
C ALA A 167 18.66 -10.46 4.57
N ILE A 168 17.88 -10.27 3.50
CA ILE A 168 17.79 -11.20 2.35
C ILE A 168 19.05 -11.12 1.50
N ALA A 169 19.54 -9.92 1.21
CA ALA A 169 20.77 -9.72 0.44
C ALA A 169 22.00 -10.32 1.13
N GLN A 170 22.01 -10.33 2.47
CA GLN A 170 23.06 -10.96 3.28
C GLN A 170 22.84 -12.46 3.54
N TYR A 171 21.75 -13.04 3.02
CA TYR A 171 21.43 -14.44 3.24
C TYR A 171 22.27 -15.33 2.32
N ASP A 172 22.72 -16.47 2.85
CA ASP A 172 23.46 -17.47 2.07
C ASP A 172 22.67 -17.85 0.81
N TYR A 173 23.23 -17.55 -0.35
CA TYR A 173 22.59 -17.73 -1.65
C TYR A 173 22.15 -19.19 -1.86
N SER A 174 22.92 -20.15 -1.35
CA SER A 174 22.59 -21.59 -1.43
C SER A 174 21.33 -21.98 -0.67
N ARG A 175 20.84 -21.12 0.24
CA ARG A 175 19.65 -21.34 1.08
C ARG A 175 18.50 -20.38 0.75
N ARG A 176 18.72 -19.42 -0.15
CA ARG A 176 17.72 -18.43 -0.58
C ARG A 176 16.78 -19.08 -1.61
N PRO A 177 15.48 -18.75 -1.62
CA PRO A 177 14.69 -18.87 -2.84
C PRO A 177 15.39 -18.09 -3.96
N GLY A 178 15.31 -18.54 -5.22
CA GLY A 178 16.05 -17.90 -6.31
C GLY A 178 15.71 -16.41 -6.44
N ASP A 179 14.53 -16.11 -6.97
CA ASP A 179 14.09 -14.73 -7.17
C ASP A 179 13.25 -14.26 -5.98
N VAL A 180 13.25 -12.95 -5.74
CA VAL A 180 12.47 -12.31 -4.68
C VAL A 180 11.43 -11.41 -5.31
N LEU A 181 10.16 -11.71 -5.04
CA LEU A 181 9.02 -10.90 -5.45
C LEU A 181 8.60 -10.01 -4.28
N VAL A 182 8.64 -8.70 -4.49
CA VAL A 182 8.29 -7.70 -3.49
C VAL A 182 6.98 -7.02 -3.89
N LEU A 183 5.95 -7.23 -3.08
CA LEU A 183 4.66 -6.57 -3.22
C LEU A 183 4.61 -5.35 -2.30
N VAL A 184 4.35 -4.18 -2.87
CA VAL A 184 4.29 -2.90 -2.15
C VAL A 184 2.94 -2.22 -2.32
N PRO A 185 2.52 -1.32 -1.40
CA PRO A 185 1.14 -0.84 -1.41
C PRO A 185 0.87 0.26 -2.45
N SER A 186 1.90 0.88 -3.02
CA SER A 186 1.74 1.97 -3.98
C SER A 186 2.90 2.06 -4.96
N VAL A 187 2.68 2.74 -6.09
CA VAL A 187 3.70 3.05 -7.12
C VAL A 187 4.86 3.83 -6.51
N TRP A 188 4.61 4.63 -5.48
CA TRP A 188 5.66 5.36 -4.81
C TRP A 188 6.61 4.43 -4.06
N GLU A 189 6.06 3.54 -3.24
CA GLU A 189 6.81 2.52 -2.51
C GLU A 189 7.54 1.59 -3.49
N GLU A 190 6.98 1.35 -4.68
CA GLU A 190 7.63 0.56 -5.74
C GLU A 190 8.91 1.23 -6.22
N ARG A 191 8.84 2.52 -6.57
CA ARG A 191 10.02 3.30 -7.01
C ARG A 191 11.10 3.32 -5.95
N LEU A 192 10.73 3.61 -4.70
CA LEU A 192 11.68 3.70 -3.59
C LEU A 192 12.31 2.36 -3.25
N THR A 193 11.50 1.30 -3.20
CA THR A 193 12.00 -0.05 -2.94
C THR A 193 12.91 -0.50 -4.07
N THR A 194 12.57 -0.18 -5.33
CA THR A 194 13.44 -0.45 -6.48
C THR A 194 14.77 0.28 -6.35
N ARG A 195 14.77 1.59 -6.04
CA ARG A 195 15.99 2.38 -5.82
C ARG A 195 16.82 1.79 -4.69
N PHE A 196 16.20 1.49 -3.54
CA PHE A 196 16.87 0.87 -2.40
C PHE A 196 17.54 -0.45 -2.76
N CYS A 197 16.85 -1.32 -3.51
CA CYS A 197 17.42 -2.57 -3.98
C CYS A 197 18.58 -2.36 -4.96
N GLY A 198 18.45 -1.41 -5.90
CA GLY A 198 19.52 -1.05 -6.84
C GLY A 198 20.77 -0.50 -6.12
N ASP A 199 20.61 0.46 -5.23
CA ASP A 199 21.70 1.08 -4.45
C ASP A 199 22.44 0.08 -3.55
N ARG A 200 21.79 -1.06 -3.24
CA ARG A 200 22.32 -2.11 -2.37
C ARG A 200 22.71 -3.39 -3.13
N ASN A 201 22.65 -3.36 -4.46
CA ASN A 201 22.91 -4.52 -5.33
C ASN A 201 22.14 -5.77 -4.85
N ILE A 202 20.86 -5.59 -4.52
CA ILE A 202 19.97 -6.72 -4.22
C ILE A 202 19.50 -7.26 -5.57
N ASP A 203 20.31 -8.16 -6.12
CA ASP A 203 20.01 -8.84 -7.37
C ASP A 203 18.84 -9.82 -7.22
N ASP A 204 18.22 -10.12 -8.37
CA ASP A 204 17.08 -11.02 -8.51
C ASP A 204 15.86 -10.60 -7.69
N CYS A 205 15.66 -9.28 -7.58
CA CYS A 205 14.51 -8.68 -6.90
C CYS A 205 13.59 -8.01 -7.93
N TYR A 206 12.29 -8.32 -7.82
CA TYR A 206 11.25 -7.77 -8.67
C TYR A 206 10.19 -7.11 -7.80
N VAL A 207 9.95 -5.82 -8.02
CA VAL A 207 9.03 -5.02 -7.21
C VAL A 207 7.79 -4.70 -8.03
N ALA A 208 6.61 -4.88 -7.45
CA ALA A 208 5.34 -4.48 -8.07
C ALA A 208 4.36 -3.95 -7.02
N VAL A 209 3.46 -3.07 -7.45
CA VAL A 209 2.34 -2.63 -6.63
C VAL A 209 1.37 -3.78 -6.44
N GLU A 210 1.04 -4.09 -5.18
CA GLU A 210 0.01 -5.06 -4.84
C GLU A 210 -1.32 -4.59 -5.42
N SER A 211 -1.73 -5.27 -6.48
CA SER A 211 -2.89 -4.95 -7.29
C SER A 211 -3.41 -6.24 -7.91
N ARG A 212 -4.66 -6.23 -8.37
CA ARG A 212 -5.21 -7.37 -9.09
C ARG A 212 -4.33 -7.77 -10.27
N ASP A 213 -3.85 -6.80 -11.03
CA ASP A 213 -3.00 -7.05 -12.19
C ASP A 213 -1.68 -7.71 -11.81
N ALA A 214 -1.00 -7.26 -10.74
CA ALA A 214 0.23 -7.87 -10.26
C ALA A 214 0.03 -9.33 -9.81
N LEU A 215 -1.16 -9.66 -9.34
CA LEU A 215 -1.48 -10.98 -8.81
C LEU A 215 -2.07 -11.94 -9.87
N GLU A 216 -2.77 -11.42 -10.89
CA GLU A 216 -3.55 -12.21 -11.87
C GLU A 216 -3.03 -12.12 -13.31
N SER A 217 -2.38 -11.01 -13.70
CA SER A 217 -1.99 -10.81 -15.10
C SER A 217 -0.61 -11.39 -15.38
N GLU A 218 -0.56 -12.48 -16.13
CA GLU A 218 0.70 -13.15 -16.47
C GLU A 218 1.57 -12.34 -17.44
N ASP A 219 0.95 -11.61 -18.37
CA ASP A 219 1.61 -10.94 -19.50
C ASP A 219 1.81 -9.42 -19.32
N ARG A 220 1.17 -8.80 -18.31
CA ARG A 220 1.31 -7.35 -18.07
C ARG A 220 2.70 -7.04 -17.54
N ARG A 221 3.39 -6.10 -18.19
CA ARG A 221 4.75 -5.66 -17.81
C ARG A 221 4.71 -4.66 -16.65
N ILE A 222 4.56 -5.17 -15.43
CA ILE A 222 4.41 -4.35 -14.20
C ILE A 222 5.41 -4.72 -13.10
N TRP A 223 6.19 -5.79 -13.27
CA TRP A 223 7.23 -6.19 -12.33
C TRP A 223 8.54 -5.51 -12.65
N ARG A 224 8.98 -4.58 -11.80
CA ARG A 224 10.19 -3.79 -12.02
C ARG A 224 11.41 -4.51 -11.45
N CYS A 225 12.41 -4.77 -12.30
CA CYS A 225 13.66 -5.42 -11.90
C CYS A 225 14.68 -4.42 -11.35
N THR A 226 15.42 -4.82 -10.31
CA THR A 226 16.35 -3.97 -9.56
C THR A 226 17.78 -3.98 -10.10
N SER A 227 18.17 -5.00 -10.89
CA SER A 227 19.57 -5.21 -11.33
C SER A 227 20.07 -4.24 -12.42
N PHE A 228 19.26 -3.27 -12.86
CA PHE A 228 19.66 -2.29 -13.88
C PHE A 228 19.73 -0.87 -13.29
N VAL A 229 20.95 -0.33 -13.24
CA VAL A 229 21.27 1.01 -12.69
C VAL A 229 20.62 2.14 -13.47
N ILE A 230 20.37 1.96 -14.77
CA ILE A 230 19.70 2.95 -15.64
C ILE A 230 18.54 2.27 -16.36
N GLY A 231 17.32 2.78 -16.14
CA GLY A 231 16.12 2.35 -16.86
C GLY A 231 15.61 0.95 -16.49
N SER A 232 15.45 0.67 -15.19
CA SER A 232 14.90 -0.59 -14.65
C SER A 232 13.76 -1.15 -15.52
N PRO A 233 13.98 -2.26 -16.25
CA PRO A 233 12.98 -2.78 -17.16
C PRO A 233 11.80 -3.37 -16.39
N PHE A 234 10.62 -3.20 -16.97
CA PHE A 234 9.40 -3.88 -16.54
C PHE A 234 9.29 -5.25 -17.18
N PHE A 235 8.91 -6.25 -16.39
CA PHE A 235 8.68 -7.63 -16.78
C PHE A 235 7.23 -8.03 -16.58
N SER A 236 6.77 -8.93 -17.45
CA SER A 236 5.58 -9.72 -17.19
C SER A 236 5.88 -10.77 -16.13
N LEU A 237 4.86 -11.27 -15.42
CA LEU A 237 5.06 -12.34 -14.44
C LEU A 237 5.65 -13.58 -15.11
N ASN A 238 5.19 -13.94 -16.33
CA ASN A 238 5.79 -15.00 -17.14
C ASN A 238 7.27 -14.73 -17.45
N GLY A 239 7.61 -13.48 -17.77
CA GLY A 239 9.00 -13.05 -17.97
C GLY A 239 9.86 -13.22 -16.72
N VAL A 240 9.34 -12.88 -15.54
CA VAL A 240 10.02 -13.12 -14.26
C VAL A 240 10.21 -14.61 -14.01
N VAL A 241 9.14 -15.41 -14.15
CA VAL A 241 9.17 -16.85 -13.91
C VAL A 241 10.19 -17.53 -14.83
N SER A 242 10.20 -17.20 -16.12
CA SER A 242 11.10 -17.77 -17.13
C SER A 242 12.59 -17.54 -16.87
N ARG A 243 12.95 -16.50 -16.12
CA ARG A 243 14.35 -16.13 -15.81
C ARG A 243 14.88 -16.77 -14.53
N ASN A 244 13.99 -17.21 -13.65
CA ASN A 244 14.38 -17.77 -12.37
C ASN A 244 15.17 -19.07 -12.56
N SER A 245 16.34 -19.15 -11.93
CA SER A 245 17.10 -20.39 -11.85
C SER A 245 16.60 -21.28 -10.70
N PRO A 246 16.73 -22.62 -10.80
CA PRO A 246 16.42 -23.52 -9.71
C PRO A 246 17.12 -23.10 -8.42
N GLY A 247 16.36 -22.99 -7.32
CA GLY A 247 16.91 -22.63 -6.01
C GLY A 247 17.66 -23.80 -5.37
N GLY A 248 18.51 -23.51 -4.38
CA GLY A 248 19.21 -24.55 -3.62
C GLY A 248 18.28 -25.47 -2.82
N PRO A 249 18.75 -26.68 -2.43
CA PRO A 249 17.96 -27.65 -1.69
C PRO A 249 17.48 -27.08 -0.34
N ARG A 250 16.17 -27.21 -0.11
CA ARG A 250 15.48 -26.62 1.04
C ARG A 250 15.84 -27.33 2.35
N THR A 251 16.19 -26.56 3.37
CA THR A 251 16.05 -27.00 4.76
C THR A 251 14.65 -26.64 5.24
N GLN A 252 13.83 -27.66 5.51
CA GLN A 252 12.52 -27.51 6.15
C GLN A 252 12.70 -26.69 7.43
N SER A 253 11.93 -25.60 7.60
CA SER A 253 12.02 -24.80 8.83
C SER A 253 11.51 -25.64 10.01
N PRO A 254 12.38 -26.04 10.96
CA PRO A 254 12.04 -27.01 11.99
C PRO A 254 11.59 -26.28 13.25
N GLU A 255 10.31 -25.91 13.35
CA GLU A 255 9.72 -25.55 14.65
C GLU A 255 8.24 -25.93 14.71
N ARG A 256 7.93 -27.21 15.00
CA ARG A 256 6.56 -27.64 15.29
C ARG A 256 6.51 -28.60 16.49
N LYS A 257 6.82 -28.08 17.68
CA LYS A 257 6.71 -28.85 18.95
C LYS A 257 5.32 -28.79 19.60
N ARG A 258 4.40 -27.96 19.13
CA ARG A 258 3.00 -27.92 19.59
C ARG A 258 2.07 -27.84 18.38
N ALA A 259 1.22 -28.84 18.22
CA ALA A 259 0.19 -28.87 17.19
C ALA A 259 -1.10 -29.35 17.85
N SER A 260 -2.07 -28.45 17.95
CA SER A 260 -3.41 -28.78 18.45
C SER A 260 -4.36 -28.97 17.27
N LEU A 261 -5.32 -29.89 17.39
CA LEU A 261 -6.38 -30.04 16.38
C LEU A 261 -7.20 -28.73 16.26
N PRO A 262 -7.47 -28.24 15.05
CA PRO A 262 -8.22 -27.01 14.84
C PRO A 262 -9.74 -27.25 14.88
N VAL A 263 -10.49 -26.14 14.96
CA VAL A 263 -11.92 -26.10 14.60
C VAL A 263 -12.10 -24.97 13.59
N PRO A 264 -11.76 -25.21 12.31
CA PRO A 264 -11.60 -24.15 11.31
C PRO A 264 -12.87 -23.32 11.08
N GLU A 265 -14.06 -23.95 11.12
CA GLU A 265 -15.34 -23.27 10.92
C GLU A 265 -15.56 -22.19 11.99
N ARG A 266 -15.32 -22.56 13.26
CA ARG A 266 -15.49 -21.63 14.39
C ARG A 266 -14.48 -20.49 14.28
N MET A 267 -13.22 -20.81 13.98
CA MET A 267 -12.15 -19.83 13.84
C MET A 267 -12.45 -18.83 12.72
N ALA A 268 -12.93 -19.31 11.58
CA ALA A 268 -13.24 -18.46 10.43
C ALA A 268 -14.50 -17.61 10.67
N ARG A 269 -15.55 -18.15 11.28
CA ARG A 269 -16.79 -17.40 11.60
C ARG A 269 -16.56 -16.19 12.50
N THR A 270 -15.62 -16.27 13.43
CA THR A 270 -15.35 -15.18 14.39
C THR A 270 -14.25 -14.23 13.94
N ALA A 271 -13.56 -14.51 12.84
CA ALA A 271 -12.41 -13.71 12.42
C ALA A 271 -12.84 -12.55 11.51
N PRO A 272 -12.44 -11.30 11.82
CA PRO A 272 -12.78 -10.14 10.98
C PRO A 272 -12.33 -10.31 9.52
N ALA A 273 -11.24 -11.04 9.28
CA ALA A 273 -10.73 -11.29 7.93
C ALA A 273 -11.78 -11.87 6.96
N PHE A 274 -12.72 -12.69 7.44
CA PHE A 274 -13.79 -13.29 6.61
C PHE A 274 -15.13 -12.56 6.72
N GLY A 275 -15.30 -11.73 7.74
CA GLY A 275 -16.53 -10.99 7.98
C GLY A 275 -16.57 -9.59 7.37
N LEU A 276 -15.41 -9.06 6.98
CA LEU A 276 -15.28 -7.77 6.30
C LEU A 276 -15.33 -7.93 4.79
N SER A 277 -16.16 -7.10 4.15
CA SER A 277 -16.19 -6.94 2.70
C SER A 277 -14.92 -6.25 2.16
N PRO A 278 -14.61 -6.41 0.85
CA PRO A 278 -13.53 -5.67 0.19
C PRO A 278 -13.58 -4.15 0.43
N ALA A 279 -14.77 -3.56 0.37
CA ALA A 279 -14.97 -2.13 0.59
C ALA A 279 -14.68 -1.72 2.03
N GLU A 280 -15.07 -2.52 3.03
CA GLU A 280 -14.75 -2.27 4.43
C GLU A 280 -13.25 -2.42 4.71
N LYS A 281 -12.57 -3.38 4.08
CA LYS A 281 -11.10 -3.53 4.17
C LYS A 281 -10.39 -2.31 3.56
N ARG A 282 -10.79 -1.89 2.37
CA ARG A 282 -10.29 -0.65 1.75
C ARG A 282 -10.58 0.58 2.61
N THR A 283 -11.70 0.58 3.31
CA THR A 283 -12.04 1.66 4.25
C THR A 283 -11.11 1.66 5.47
N LEU A 284 -10.79 0.49 6.04
CA LEU A 284 -9.79 0.37 7.11
C LEU A 284 -8.41 0.83 6.65
N ASP A 285 -8.04 0.53 5.40
CA ASP A 285 -6.78 0.96 4.81
C ASP A 285 -6.67 2.49 4.76
N LEU A 286 -7.74 3.17 4.32
CA LEU A 286 -7.83 4.63 4.32
C LEU A 286 -7.78 5.22 5.73
N ILE A 287 -8.50 4.64 6.69
CA ILE A 287 -8.46 5.11 8.10
C ILE A 287 -7.06 4.88 8.72
N THR A 288 -6.36 3.83 8.30
CA THR A 288 -4.99 3.54 8.74
C THR A 288 -3.99 4.56 8.21
N ASP A 289 -4.19 5.07 6.99
CA ASP A 289 -3.39 6.19 6.45
C ASP A 289 -3.79 7.54 7.04
N HIS A 290 -5.10 7.76 7.18
CA HIS A 290 -5.70 9.04 7.49
C HIS A 290 -6.56 8.92 8.75
N PRO A 291 -5.94 8.93 9.95
CA PRO A 291 -6.73 8.91 11.16
C PRO A 291 -7.56 10.19 11.26
N MET A 292 -8.69 10.08 11.96
CA MET A 292 -9.62 11.19 12.16
C MET A 292 -10.22 11.74 10.86
N ILE A 293 -10.29 10.91 9.81
CA ILE A 293 -10.92 11.29 8.55
C ILE A 293 -12.42 11.57 8.72
N PRO A 294 -12.94 12.69 8.18
CA PRO A 294 -14.38 12.94 8.09
C PRO A 294 -15.10 11.96 7.16
N ARG A 295 -16.41 11.80 7.35
CA ARG A 295 -17.22 10.83 6.60
C ARG A 295 -17.32 11.18 5.12
N GLU A 296 -17.52 12.47 4.84
CA GLU A 296 -17.68 13.06 3.52
C GLU A 296 -16.42 12.85 2.67
N HIS A 297 -15.23 13.06 3.23
CA HIS A 297 -13.97 12.81 2.54
C HIS A 297 -13.76 11.31 2.26
N LEU A 298 -14.12 10.45 3.22
CA LEU A 298 -14.07 9.00 3.04
C LEU A 298 -15.00 8.54 1.91
N ALA A 299 -16.18 9.14 1.78
CA ALA A 299 -17.13 8.84 0.71
C ALA A 299 -16.55 9.18 -0.66
N LEU A 300 -15.92 10.35 -0.80
CA LEU A 300 -15.26 10.78 -2.03
C LEU A 300 -14.08 9.85 -2.40
N TRP A 301 -13.21 9.48 -1.46
CA TRP A 301 -12.10 8.56 -1.73
C TRP A 301 -12.53 7.15 -2.11
N LEU A 302 -13.59 6.65 -1.49
CA LEU A 302 -14.15 5.34 -1.82
C LEU A 302 -15.00 5.36 -3.10
N GLY A 303 -15.41 6.53 -3.57
CA GLY A 303 -16.31 6.68 -4.71
C GLY A 303 -17.71 6.11 -4.43
N VAL A 304 -18.20 6.29 -3.21
CA VAL A 304 -19.52 5.81 -2.78
C VAL A 304 -20.28 6.92 -2.06
N SER A 305 -21.58 6.75 -1.85
CA SER A 305 -22.37 7.72 -1.10
C SER A 305 -22.01 7.73 0.40
N GLU A 306 -22.21 8.86 1.07
CA GLU A 306 -22.06 8.97 2.54
C GLU A 306 -22.96 7.98 3.31
N GLY A 307 -24.12 7.63 2.74
CA GLY A 307 -25.00 6.60 3.27
C GLY A 307 -24.34 5.22 3.27
N ARG A 308 -23.65 4.87 2.18
CA ARG A 308 -22.88 3.63 2.10
C ARG A 308 -21.69 3.62 3.06
N VAL A 309 -20.98 4.75 3.21
CA VAL A 309 -19.93 4.88 4.24
C VAL A 309 -20.51 4.70 5.63
N SER A 310 -21.66 5.31 5.93
CA SER A 310 -22.33 5.17 7.23
C SER A 310 -22.67 3.70 7.54
N GLN A 311 -23.10 2.93 6.54
CA GLN A 311 -23.35 1.49 6.67
C GLN A 311 -22.06 0.70 6.95
N MET A 312 -20.98 0.96 6.20
CA MET A 312 -19.68 0.31 6.42
C MET A 312 -19.11 0.67 7.80
N MET A 313 -19.22 1.94 8.22
CA MET A 313 -18.81 2.40 9.54
C MET A 313 -19.64 1.78 10.66
N HIS A 314 -20.94 1.58 10.46
CA HIS A 314 -21.76 0.88 11.44
C HIS A 314 -21.23 -0.53 11.70
N SER A 315 -20.92 -1.29 10.65
CA SER A 315 -20.32 -2.62 10.77
C SER A 315 -18.94 -2.58 11.43
N LEU A 316 -18.03 -1.72 10.96
CA LEU A 316 -16.68 -1.59 11.52
C LEU A 316 -16.65 -1.14 12.99
N VAL A 317 -17.59 -0.28 13.40
CA VAL A 317 -17.67 0.24 14.78
C VAL A 317 -18.45 -0.72 15.69
N LYS A 318 -19.62 -1.19 15.28
CA LYS A 318 -20.55 -1.94 16.16
C LYS A 318 -20.38 -3.44 16.07
N THR A 319 -20.16 -4.00 14.89
CA THR A 319 -20.05 -5.45 14.70
C THR A 319 -18.65 -5.92 15.03
N TRP A 320 -17.64 -5.23 14.50
CA TRP A 320 -16.25 -5.67 14.61
C TRP A 320 -15.42 -4.90 15.65
N GLY A 321 -15.86 -3.71 16.07
CA GLY A 321 -15.14 -2.90 17.05
C GLY A 321 -13.74 -2.47 16.58
N LEU A 322 -13.49 -2.40 15.26
CA LEU A 322 -12.19 -2.07 14.67
C LEU A 322 -11.98 -0.57 14.49
N VAL A 323 -13.06 0.21 14.49
CA VAL A 323 -13.04 1.66 14.28
C VAL A 323 -13.75 2.35 15.44
N GLU A 324 -13.21 3.49 15.86
CA GLU A 324 -13.84 4.39 16.82
C GLU A 324 -14.43 5.60 16.10
N ARG A 325 -15.55 6.07 16.65
CA ARG A 325 -16.21 7.30 16.24
C ARG A 325 -15.86 8.41 17.22
N ARG A 326 -15.29 9.51 16.75
CA ARG A 326 -14.95 10.71 17.54
C ARG A 326 -15.76 11.92 17.04
N GLY A 327 -16.02 12.88 17.94
CA GLY A 327 -16.74 14.12 17.61
C GLY A 327 -18.26 14.08 17.85
N LYS A 328 -18.92 15.24 17.69
CA LYS A 328 -20.37 15.42 17.84
C LYS A 328 -21.11 15.08 16.53
N ARG A 329 -22.45 15.12 16.55
CA ARG A 329 -23.28 14.94 15.35
C ARG A 329 -22.93 16.05 14.33
N GLY A 330 -22.56 15.66 13.11
CA GLY A 330 -22.13 16.58 12.04
C GLY A 330 -20.61 16.69 11.86
N GLU A 331 -19.81 16.39 12.89
CA GLU A 331 -18.34 16.50 12.87
C GLU A 331 -17.68 15.15 13.17
N VAL A 332 -18.28 14.09 12.64
CA VAL A 332 -17.90 12.73 12.96
C VAL A 332 -16.60 12.38 12.26
N ARG A 333 -15.59 11.99 13.05
CA ARG A 333 -14.29 11.55 12.56
C ARG A 333 -14.05 10.10 12.95
N TYR A 334 -13.39 9.36 12.07
CA TYR A 334 -13.13 7.93 12.25
C TYR A 334 -11.64 7.68 12.44
N THR A 335 -11.32 6.78 13.36
CA THR A 335 -9.94 6.35 13.65
C THR A 335 -9.95 4.88 14.03
N LEU A 336 -8.82 4.19 13.93
CA LEU A 336 -8.73 2.80 14.40
C LEU A 336 -8.96 2.74 15.91
N SER A 337 -9.66 1.70 16.36
CA SER A 337 -9.65 1.28 17.77
C SER A 337 -8.36 0.50 18.08
N ASP A 338 -8.09 0.18 19.34
CA ASP A 338 -6.97 -0.70 19.68
C ASP A 338 -7.08 -2.09 19.05
N GLU A 339 -8.29 -2.62 18.89
CA GLU A 339 -8.51 -3.89 18.18
C GLU A 339 -8.32 -3.73 16.67
N GLY A 340 -8.70 -2.58 16.11
CA GLY A 340 -8.36 -2.18 14.74
C GLY A 340 -6.86 -2.16 14.51
N VAL A 341 -6.11 -1.51 15.42
CA VAL A 341 -4.63 -1.47 15.39
C VAL A 341 -4.05 -2.88 15.44
N ARG A 342 -4.54 -3.76 16.32
CA ARG A 342 -4.08 -5.17 16.39
C ARG A 342 -4.39 -5.92 15.10
N TYR A 343 -5.59 -5.77 14.56
CA TYR A 343 -6.02 -6.41 13.33
C TYR A 343 -5.11 -6.03 12.15
N VAL A 344 -4.94 -4.72 11.87
CA VAL A 344 -4.10 -4.27 10.74
C VAL A 344 -2.63 -4.63 10.95
N THR A 345 -2.13 -4.57 12.19
CA THR A 345 -0.77 -5.00 12.53
C THR A 345 -0.54 -6.47 12.18
N HIS A 346 -1.47 -7.34 12.59
CA HIS A 346 -1.35 -8.77 12.33
C HIS A 346 -1.50 -9.10 10.85
N ARG A 347 -2.47 -8.47 10.17
CA ARG A 347 -2.72 -8.61 8.73
C ARG A 347 -1.47 -8.28 7.92
N ASP A 348 -0.79 -7.19 8.27
CA ASP A 348 0.34 -6.64 7.52
C ASP A 348 1.71 -7.09 8.06
N ARG A 349 1.72 -8.01 9.04
CA ARG A 349 2.93 -8.49 9.72
C ARG A 349 3.80 -7.34 10.27
N ALA A 350 3.16 -6.28 10.76
CA ALA A 350 3.83 -5.19 11.43
C ALA A 350 4.12 -5.53 12.91
N GLU A 351 4.91 -4.68 13.56
CA GLU A 351 5.16 -4.78 14.99
C GLU A 351 4.09 -4.02 15.78
N LEU A 352 3.43 -4.72 16.70
CA LEU A 352 2.33 -4.13 17.47
C LEU A 352 2.76 -2.93 18.34
N PRO A 353 3.88 -2.99 19.11
CA PRO A 353 4.30 -1.82 19.90
C PRO A 353 4.54 -0.59 19.02
N THR A 354 5.19 -0.80 17.88
CA THR A 354 5.50 0.24 16.90
C THR A 354 4.25 0.86 16.30
N THR A 355 3.26 0.04 15.92
CA THR A 355 2.00 0.49 15.32
C THR A 355 1.09 1.16 16.36
N ARG A 356 0.99 0.60 17.57
CA ARG A 356 0.26 1.19 18.72
C ARG A 356 0.84 2.54 19.10
N GLY A 357 2.16 2.65 19.19
CA GLY A 357 2.84 3.92 19.51
C GLY A 357 2.63 5.02 18.47
N ILE A 358 2.13 4.70 17.26
CA ILE A 358 1.75 5.68 16.25
C ILE A 358 0.25 6.00 16.33
N TRP A 359 -0.58 4.95 16.27
CA TRP A 359 -2.00 5.05 15.91
C TRP A 359 -2.97 4.81 17.06
N SER A 360 -2.51 4.45 18.26
CA SER A 360 -3.41 4.18 19.37
C SER A 360 -4.07 5.46 19.89
N THR A 361 -5.39 5.36 20.07
CA THR A 361 -6.24 6.40 20.64
C THR A 361 -6.36 6.29 22.15
N GLU A 362 -5.79 5.24 22.75
CA GLU A 362 -5.74 5.02 24.19
C GLU A 362 -5.14 6.24 24.91
N LEU A 363 -5.75 6.63 26.02
CA LEU A 363 -5.31 7.75 26.83
C LEU A 363 -4.52 7.24 28.03
N THR A 364 -3.31 7.76 28.22
CA THR A 364 -2.48 7.54 29.41
C THR A 364 -2.20 8.88 30.09
N PRO A 365 -2.20 8.97 31.43
CA PRO A 365 -1.71 10.15 32.12
C PRO A 365 -0.21 10.34 31.84
N ASP A 366 0.21 11.58 31.62
CA ASP A 366 1.62 11.99 31.58
C ASP A 366 2.17 12.21 33.01
N GLU A 367 3.45 12.62 33.12
CA GLU A 367 4.12 12.91 34.40
C GLU A 367 3.40 14.00 35.22
N GLN A 368 2.60 14.84 34.57
CA GLN A 368 1.80 15.91 35.19
C GLN A 368 0.33 15.51 35.39
N GLY A 369 -0.02 14.24 35.17
CA GLY A 369 -1.38 13.71 35.30
C GLY A 369 -2.33 14.07 34.15
N ARG A 370 -1.85 14.69 33.07
CA ARG A 370 -2.67 15.06 31.91
C ARG A 370 -2.84 13.87 30.99
N LEU A 371 -4.05 13.61 30.55
CA LEU A 371 -4.34 12.52 29.62
C LEU A 371 -3.78 12.85 28.22
N ARG A 372 -2.92 11.98 27.70
CA ARG A 372 -2.36 12.04 26.33
C ARG A 372 -2.62 10.73 25.60
N HIS A 373 -2.69 10.81 24.27
CA HIS A 373 -2.77 9.62 23.45
C HIS A 373 -1.45 8.84 23.50
N VAL A 374 -1.53 7.51 23.60
CA VAL A 374 -0.36 6.62 23.45
C VAL A 374 0.26 6.74 22.05
N GLY A 375 -0.59 6.94 21.03
CA GLY A 375 -0.17 7.20 19.66
C GLY A 375 0.32 8.63 19.45
N HIS A 376 1.63 8.84 19.31
CA HIS A 376 2.19 10.20 19.11
C HIS A 376 1.65 10.89 17.84
N ARG A 377 1.35 10.14 16.76
CA ARG A 377 0.74 10.73 15.57
C ARG A 377 -0.71 11.09 15.84
N ILE A 378 -1.51 10.21 16.43
CA ILE A 378 -2.89 10.57 16.83
C ILE A 378 -2.90 11.86 17.67
N GLU A 379 -1.96 12.00 18.61
CA GLU A 379 -1.83 13.22 19.41
C GLU A 379 -1.52 14.46 18.57
N THR A 380 -0.61 14.36 17.59
CA THR A 380 -0.30 15.44 16.65
C THR A 380 -1.50 15.76 15.75
N TRP A 381 -2.15 14.75 15.19
CA TRP A 381 -3.34 14.89 14.34
C TRP A 381 -4.48 15.57 15.11
N ALA A 382 -4.74 15.15 16.35
CA ALA A 382 -5.74 15.79 17.20
C ALA A 382 -5.45 17.29 17.42
N ARG A 383 -4.17 17.66 17.63
CA ARG A 383 -3.73 19.06 17.77
C ARG A 383 -3.78 19.85 16.46
N GLN A 384 -3.67 19.18 15.32
CA GLN A 384 -3.60 19.79 13.99
C GLN A 384 -4.83 19.46 13.13
N THR A 385 -5.98 19.21 13.75
CA THR A 385 -7.19 18.70 13.06
C THR A 385 -7.59 19.57 11.86
N LYS A 386 -7.56 20.91 11.97
CA LYS A 386 -7.90 21.80 10.85
C LYS A 386 -6.93 21.65 9.66
N HIS A 387 -5.64 21.51 9.95
CA HIS A 387 -4.60 21.34 8.93
C HIS A 387 -4.78 20.03 8.17
N ALA A 388 -4.92 18.95 8.95
CA ALA A 388 -5.26 17.60 8.52
C ALA A 388 -6.53 17.53 7.66
N GLU A 389 -7.56 18.25 8.06
CA GLU A 389 -8.85 18.30 7.37
C GLU A 389 -8.73 18.99 6.03
N GLY A 390 -8.02 20.10 5.91
CA GLY A 390 -7.82 20.77 4.61
C GLY A 390 -6.99 19.94 3.63
N ILE A 391 -5.99 19.20 4.10
CA ILE A 391 -5.26 18.23 3.27
C ILE A 391 -6.20 17.14 2.76
N SER A 392 -7.00 16.55 3.66
CA SER A 392 -7.94 15.48 3.31
C SER A 392 -9.03 15.98 2.37
N TRP A 393 -9.54 17.19 2.61
CA TRP A 393 -10.51 17.87 1.75
C TRP A 393 -9.94 18.01 0.35
N PHE A 394 -8.76 18.62 0.19
CA PHE A 394 -8.13 18.85 -1.11
C PHE A 394 -7.96 17.54 -1.88
N LEU A 395 -7.35 16.52 -1.26
CA LEU A 395 -7.12 15.23 -1.92
C LEU A 395 -8.42 14.51 -2.25
N SER A 396 -9.46 14.64 -1.42
CA SER A 396 -10.77 14.03 -1.68
C SER A 396 -11.53 14.69 -2.83
N GLN A 397 -11.44 16.01 -2.96
CA GLN A 397 -11.99 16.75 -4.10
C GLN A 397 -11.22 16.42 -5.39
N LEU A 398 -9.89 16.39 -5.34
CA LEU A 398 -9.06 16.06 -6.50
C LEU A 398 -9.33 14.62 -6.98
N GLU A 399 -9.49 13.66 -6.07
CA GLU A 399 -9.91 12.29 -6.39
C GLU A 399 -11.31 12.25 -7.03
N ALA A 400 -12.25 13.08 -6.54
CA ALA A 400 -13.60 13.14 -7.09
C ALA A 400 -13.63 13.70 -8.52
N GLU A 401 -12.91 14.80 -8.77
CA GLU A 401 -12.80 15.41 -10.09
C GLU A 401 -12.09 14.48 -11.09
N THR A 402 -10.97 13.86 -10.67
CA THR A 402 -10.23 12.92 -11.54
C THR A 402 -11.01 11.65 -11.85
N ARG A 403 -11.97 11.23 -11.01
CA ARG A 403 -12.86 10.10 -11.31
C ARG A 403 -13.90 10.43 -12.37
N VAL A 404 -14.32 11.70 -12.45
CA VAL A 404 -15.30 12.18 -13.44
C VAL A 404 -14.63 12.40 -14.81
N ASP A 405 -13.35 12.77 -14.83
CA ASP A 405 -12.58 12.92 -16.06
C ASP A 405 -11.91 11.59 -16.48
N PRO A 406 -12.37 10.93 -17.56
CA PRO A 406 -11.81 9.65 -18.02
C PRO A 406 -10.37 9.74 -18.52
N ASN A 407 -9.88 10.95 -18.82
CA ASN A 407 -8.50 11.19 -19.25
C ASN A 407 -7.56 11.48 -18.08
N SER A 408 -8.09 11.51 -16.86
CA SER A 408 -7.34 11.77 -15.65
C SER A 408 -7.10 10.50 -14.83
N GLN A 409 -5.93 10.39 -14.23
CA GLN A 409 -5.61 9.40 -13.20
C GLN A 409 -4.81 10.08 -12.11
N LEU A 410 -5.13 9.75 -10.86
CA LEU A 410 -4.46 10.33 -9.71
C LEU A 410 -3.74 9.25 -8.91
N MET A 411 -2.50 9.53 -8.55
CA MET A 411 -1.75 8.77 -7.55
C MET A 411 -1.22 9.73 -6.51
N TRP A 412 -1.43 9.47 -5.23
CA TRP A 412 -0.94 10.35 -4.19
C TRP A 412 -0.58 9.58 -2.93
N SER A 413 0.23 10.20 -2.08
CA SER A 413 0.52 9.73 -0.73
C SER A 413 0.66 10.93 0.19
N VAL A 414 0.04 10.89 1.36
CA VAL A 414 0.35 11.83 2.45
C VAL A 414 1.55 11.29 3.22
N PRO A 415 2.47 12.14 3.69
CA PRO A 415 3.43 11.80 4.74
C PRO A 415 2.73 11.33 6.01
N THR A 416 2.37 10.06 6.01
CA THR A 416 1.89 9.31 7.18
C THR A 416 3.09 8.68 7.89
N ALA A 417 2.86 7.87 8.92
CA ALA A 417 3.91 7.08 9.55
C ALA A 417 4.67 6.12 8.60
N ARG A 418 4.21 5.96 7.35
CA ARG A 418 4.83 5.15 6.30
C ARG A 418 5.85 5.93 5.47
N SER A 419 5.71 7.25 5.40
CA SER A 419 6.50 8.11 4.53
C SER A 419 6.85 9.42 5.23
N ASP A 420 7.68 9.35 6.28
CA ASP A 420 8.39 10.54 6.74
C ASP A 420 9.32 11.00 5.62
N ARG A 421 8.99 12.14 5.01
CA ARG A 421 9.78 12.76 3.96
C ARG A 421 10.22 14.13 4.42
N ALA A 422 11.52 14.24 4.61
CA ALA A 422 12.22 15.50 4.60
C ALA A 422 13.15 15.45 3.39
N TYR A 423 12.97 16.36 2.45
CA TYR A 423 13.87 16.54 1.32
C TYR A 423 14.94 17.54 1.75
N ASN A 424 16.12 17.04 2.10
CA ASN A 424 17.16 17.81 2.78
C ASN A 424 18.15 18.41 1.80
N TRP A 425 18.31 19.74 1.80
CA TRP A 425 19.40 20.42 1.12
C TRP A 425 20.13 21.39 2.06
N GLY A 426 21.41 21.12 2.33
CA GLY A 426 22.21 21.91 3.26
C GLY A 426 21.62 21.90 4.68
N GLN A 427 21.22 23.06 5.19
CA GLN A 427 20.52 23.21 6.49
C GLN A 427 18.99 23.32 6.35
N SER A 428 18.43 23.26 5.15
CA SER A 428 16.99 23.43 4.90
C SER A 428 16.37 22.13 4.43
N ALA A 429 15.19 21.79 4.95
CA ALA A 429 14.42 20.65 4.49
C ALA A 429 13.00 21.08 4.14
N ILE A 430 12.45 20.58 3.03
CA ILE A 430 11.00 20.66 2.78
C ILE A 430 10.33 19.36 3.21
N ALA A 431 9.15 19.48 3.80
CA ALA A 431 8.32 18.36 4.21
C ALA A 431 6.89 18.66 3.76
N PRO A 432 6.57 18.41 2.47
CA PRO A 432 5.26 18.73 1.93
C PRO A 432 4.16 17.94 2.64
N ASP A 433 2.97 18.53 2.77
CA ASP A 433 1.82 17.90 3.43
C ASP A 433 1.24 16.70 2.67
N ALA A 434 1.37 16.70 1.35
CA ALA A 434 1.12 15.53 0.52
C ALA A 434 2.01 15.55 -0.73
N VAL A 435 2.14 14.41 -1.37
CA VAL A 435 2.81 14.29 -2.66
C VAL A 435 1.95 13.49 -3.62
N GLY A 436 2.01 13.77 -4.91
CA GLY A 436 1.24 13.02 -5.89
C GLY A 436 1.70 13.16 -7.32
N HIS A 437 1.02 12.45 -8.20
CA HIS A 437 1.15 12.46 -9.64
C HIS A 437 -0.27 12.46 -10.22
N LEU A 438 -0.58 13.50 -10.97
CA LEU A 438 -1.77 13.59 -11.79
C LEU A 438 -1.37 13.24 -13.23
N LEU A 439 -1.93 12.17 -13.79
CA LEU A 439 -1.94 11.96 -15.23
C LEU A 439 -3.19 12.66 -15.77
N THR A 440 -3.06 13.61 -16.68
CA THR A 440 -4.19 14.32 -17.31
C THR A 440 -3.88 14.51 -18.77
N ALA A 441 -4.80 14.13 -19.67
CA ALA A 441 -4.59 14.20 -21.12
C ALA A 441 -3.25 13.55 -21.59
N GLY A 442 -2.85 12.45 -20.95
CA GLY A 442 -1.60 11.75 -21.25
C GLY A 442 -0.32 12.38 -20.67
N LEU A 443 -0.44 13.46 -19.89
CA LEU A 443 0.68 14.19 -19.29
C LEU A 443 0.80 13.91 -17.79
N HIS A 444 2.01 13.58 -17.35
CA HIS A 444 2.32 13.36 -15.94
C HIS A 444 2.70 14.68 -15.25
N VAL A 445 1.89 15.10 -14.29
CA VAL A 445 2.09 16.27 -13.43
C VAL A 445 2.36 15.80 -12.00
N PRO A 446 3.63 15.62 -11.61
CA PRO A 446 3.98 15.42 -10.21
C PRO A 446 3.74 16.70 -9.42
N PHE A 447 3.30 16.54 -8.18
CA PHE A 447 3.04 17.68 -7.31
C PHE A 447 3.41 17.42 -5.85
N TYR A 448 3.74 18.52 -5.18
CA TYR A 448 3.77 18.66 -3.73
C TYR A 448 2.59 19.50 -3.29
N LEU A 449 1.93 19.10 -2.21
CA LEU A 449 0.83 19.86 -1.62
C LEU A 449 1.32 20.50 -0.33
N GLU A 450 0.97 21.77 -0.13
CA GLU A 450 1.14 22.51 1.11
C GLU A 450 -0.17 23.19 1.47
N HIS A 451 -0.75 22.81 2.61
CA HIS A 451 -1.97 23.45 3.12
C HIS A 451 -1.58 24.49 4.16
N GLU A 452 -1.54 25.76 3.81
CA GLU A 452 -1.00 26.79 4.69
C GLU A 452 -2.09 27.54 5.47
N LEU A 453 -2.00 27.45 6.81
CA LEU A 453 -2.93 28.12 7.72
C LEU A 453 -2.35 29.36 8.42
N ARG A 454 -1.02 29.47 8.52
CA ARG A 454 -0.31 30.39 9.42
C ARG A 454 0.35 31.56 8.71
N ALA A 455 0.93 31.35 7.53
CA ALA A 455 1.64 32.38 6.78
C ALA A 455 0.66 33.39 6.13
N ARG A 456 0.16 34.33 6.95
CA ARG A 456 -0.86 35.33 6.53
C ARG A 456 -0.30 36.72 6.25
N HIS A 457 1.00 36.93 6.49
CA HIS A 457 1.66 38.22 6.30
C HIS A 457 2.92 38.05 5.45
N PRO A 458 3.40 39.09 4.73
CA PRO A 458 4.50 38.96 3.78
C PRO A 458 5.78 38.31 4.34
N GLN A 459 6.17 38.63 5.58
CA GLN A 459 7.34 38.01 6.21
C GLN A 459 7.16 36.51 6.45
N GLY A 460 5.97 36.09 6.86
CA GLY A 460 5.63 34.67 7.06
C GLY A 460 5.59 33.91 5.73
N VAL A 461 4.99 34.52 4.70
CA VAL A 461 4.97 33.96 3.34
C VAL A 461 6.39 33.77 2.81
N MET A 462 7.24 34.80 2.92
CA MET A 462 8.63 34.72 2.49
C MET A 462 9.40 33.62 3.24
N ALA A 463 9.19 33.49 4.55
CA ALA A 463 9.79 32.42 5.35
C ALA A 463 9.32 31.03 4.90
N ARG A 464 8.06 30.90 4.46
CA ARG A 464 7.50 29.63 3.96
C ARG A 464 8.01 29.25 2.57
N LEU A 465 8.22 30.24 1.69
CA LEU A 465 8.66 30.01 0.31
C LEU A 465 10.18 29.77 0.19
N ARG A 466 11.00 30.33 1.09
CA ARG A 466 12.48 30.22 1.03
C ARG A 466 13.01 28.76 1.03
N PRO A 467 12.49 27.82 1.82
CA PRO A 467 12.92 26.41 1.73
C PRO A 467 12.69 25.78 0.36
N TYR A 468 11.58 26.13 -0.31
CA TYR A 468 11.28 25.64 -1.65
C TYR A 468 12.22 26.24 -2.71
N GLU A 469 12.56 27.52 -2.57
CA GLU A 469 13.57 28.17 -3.42
C GLU A 469 14.91 27.44 -3.35
N SER A 470 15.39 27.19 -2.14
CA SER A 470 16.59 26.40 -1.88
C SER A 470 16.52 24.98 -2.48
N TYR A 471 15.40 24.29 -2.30
CA TYR A 471 15.18 22.94 -2.82
C TYR A 471 15.21 22.87 -4.35
N TYR A 472 14.49 23.76 -5.04
CA TYR A 472 14.43 23.76 -6.50
C TYR A 472 15.73 24.27 -7.17
N TRP A 473 16.61 24.92 -6.43
CA TRP A 473 17.97 25.25 -6.90
C TRP A 473 18.99 24.14 -6.65
N SER A 474 18.67 23.12 -5.86
CA SER A 474 19.53 21.95 -5.66
C SER A 474 19.51 21.01 -6.87
N PRO A 475 20.42 20.05 -7.02
CA PRO A 475 20.26 18.98 -8.02
C PRO A 475 19.25 17.89 -7.60
N GLU A 476 18.87 17.82 -6.32
CA GLU A 476 18.12 16.71 -5.71
C GLU A 476 16.69 16.59 -6.22
N HIS A 477 16.04 17.71 -6.56
CA HIS A 477 14.67 17.68 -7.08
C HIS A 477 14.53 16.86 -8.37
N LYS A 478 15.62 16.67 -9.13
CA LYS A 478 15.63 15.82 -10.34
C LYS A 478 15.58 14.33 -10.00
N GLU A 479 16.06 13.97 -8.81
CA GLU A 479 16.11 12.59 -8.32
C GLU A 479 14.87 12.22 -7.50
N ASP A 480 14.27 13.20 -6.82
CA ASP A 480 13.18 12.97 -5.87
C ASP A 480 11.85 12.64 -6.56
N GLN A 481 11.46 13.42 -7.56
CA GLN A 481 10.25 13.20 -8.37
C GLN A 481 10.50 13.64 -9.81
N PRO A 482 10.76 12.72 -10.74
CA PRO A 482 10.80 13.04 -12.17
C PRO A 482 9.44 12.82 -12.86
N PRO A 483 9.00 13.69 -13.80
CA PRO A 483 9.57 15.02 -14.09
C PRO A 483 9.40 15.98 -12.90
N PHE A 484 9.98 17.19 -12.92
CA PHE A 484 10.00 18.15 -11.80
C PHE A 484 8.62 18.35 -11.14
N PRO A 485 8.50 18.26 -9.80
CA PRO A 485 7.22 18.44 -9.12
C PRO A 485 6.78 19.90 -9.12
N THR A 486 5.47 20.11 -9.19
CA THR A 486 4.83 21.42 -8.97
C THR A 486 4.43 21.55 -7.51
N THR A 487 4.80 22.63 -6.82
CA THR A 487 4.30 22.87 -5.46
C THR A 487 2.97 23.62 -5.50
N LEU A 488 1.94 23.02 -4.91
CA LEU A 488 0.59 23.54 -4.79
C LEU A 488 0.39 24.06 -3.37
N PHE A 489 0.31 25.38 -3.20
CA PHE A 489 -0.09 26.02 -1.96
C PHE A 489 -1.61 26.22 -1.93
N VAL A 490 -2.26 25.67 -0.92
CA VAL A 490 -3.68 25.86 -0.66
C VAL A 490 -3.83 26.68 0.62
N VAL A 491 -4.51 27.81 0.55
CA VAL A 491 -4.76 28.71 1.68
C VAL A 491 -6.26 28.84 1.99
N ASP A 492 -6.59 29.31 3.20
CA ASP A 492 -7.98 29.40 3.64
C ASP A 492 -8.82 30.43 2.86
N THR A 493 -8.24 31.57 2.47
CA THR A 493 -9.00 32.72 1.95
C THR A 493 -8.31 33.44 0.79
N GLU A 494 -9.09 34.21 0.02
CA GLU A 494 -8.59 35.01 -1.10
C GLU A 494 -7.60 36.10 -0.68
N GLU A 495 -7.77 36.70 0.52
CA GLU A 495 -6.84 37.72 1.00
C GLU A 495 -5.44 37.15 1.32
N VAL A 496 -5.40 35.92 1.83
CA VAL A 496 -4.13 35.21 2.09
C VAL A 496 -3.48 34.84 0.76
N GLU A 497 -4.26 34.37 -0.21
CA GLU A 497 -3.77 34.10 -1.56
C GLU A 497 -3.15 35.35 -2.20
N GLU A 498 -3.83 36.50 -2.10
CA GLU A 498 -3.31 37.77 -2.61
C GLU A 498 -2.02 38.20 -1.90
N THR A 499 -1.89 37.87 -0.60
CA THR A 499 -0.64 38.10 0.14
C THR A 499 0.50 37.24 -0.43
N TYR A 500 0.23 36.00 -0.82
CA TYR A 500 1.20 35.12 -1.49
C TYR A 500 1.64 35.70 -2.85
N VAL A 501 0.69 36.08 -3.68
CA VAL A 501 0.91 36.65 -5.03
C VAL A 501 1.72 37.95 -4.95
N SER A 502 1.30 38.90 -4.10
CA SER A 502 1.99 40.18 -3.92
C SER A 502 3.38 40.06 -3.30
N THR A 503 3.58 39.09 -2.40
CA THR A 503 4.90 38.80 -1.82
C THR A 503 5.83 38.20 -2.87
N ALA A 504 5.37 37.23 -3.66
CA ALA A 504 6.14 36.62 -4.74
C ALA A 504 6.57 37.66 -5.79
N ALA A 505 5.66 38.58 -6.18
CA ALA A 505 5.97 39.69 -7.08
C ALA A 505 7.13 40.58 -6.57
N ARG A 506 7.18 40.83 -5.25
CA ARG A 506 8.25 41.62 -4.61
C ARG A 506 9.57 40.88 -4.50
N MET A 507 9.56 39.55 -4.49
CA MET A 507 10.78 38.73 -4.41
C MET A 507 11.61 38.76 -5.71
N ASN A 508 11.10 39.38 -6.79
CA ASN A 508 11.77 39.76 -8.05
C ASN A 508 12.59 38.67 -8.79
N ARG A 509 12.52 37.40 -8.35
CA ARG A 509 13.31 36.27 -8.85
C ARG A 509 12.64 34.89 -8.67
N MET A 510 11.35 34.83 -8.33
CA MET A 510 10.71 33.54 -8.07
C MET A 510 10.40 32.81 -9.38
N SER A 511 11.39 32.07 -9.89
CA SER A 511 11.27 31.22 -11.07
C SER A 511 10.95 29.78 -10.66
N LEU A 512 10.07 29.62 -9.67
CA LEU A 512 9.78 28.33 -9.03
C LEU A 512 8.44 27.79 -9.53
N PRO A 513 8.28 26.47 -9.66
CA PRO A 513 7.04 25.83 -10.10
C PRO A 513 5.99 25.83 -8.98
N ILE A 514 5.63 27.01 -8.46
CA ILE A 514 4.72 27.18 -7.33
C ILE A 514 3.42 27.80 -7.80
N LEU A 515 2.32 27.07 -7.56
CA LEU A 515 0.95 27.53 -7.75
C LEU A 515 0.33 27.80 -6.39
N VAL A 516 -0.46 28.87 -6.28
CA VAL A 516 -1.26 29.15 -5.11
C VAL A 516 -2.74 29.22 -5.47
N SER A 517 -3.59 28.74 -4.58
CA SER A 517 -5.04 28.92 -4.65
C SER A 517 -5.64 28.92 -3.25
N CYS A 518 -6.91 29.30 -3.12
CA CYS A 518 -7.63 29.29 -1.86
C CYS A 518 -8.88 28.39 -1.91
N ILE A 519 -9.32 27.93 -0.73
CA ILE A 519 -10.47 27.02 -0.59
C ILE A 519 -11.72 27.53 -1.31
N PRO A 520 -12.15 28.82 -1.19
CA PRO A 520 -13.35 29.32 -1.88
C PRO A 520 -13.27 29.19 -3.41
N VAL A 521 -12.12 29.52 -3.99
CA VAL A 521 -11.90 29.46 -5.44
C VAL A 521 -11.86 28.01 -5.91
N LEU A 522 -11.09 27.14 -5.24
CA LEU A 522 -11.04 25.71 -5.55
C LEU A 522 -12.41 25.04 -5.44
N SER A 523 -13.23 25.45 -4.46
CA SER A 523 -14.60 24.91 -4.28
C SER A 523 -15.54 25.33 -5.41
N THR A 524 -15.29 26.47 -6.07
CA THR A 524 -16.16 27.02 -7.10
C THR A 524 -15.71 26.62 -8.51
N ALA A 525 -14.42 26.75 -8.79
CA ALA A 525 -13.83 26.49 -10.09
C ALA A 525 -13.33 25.04 -10.27
N GLY A 526 -13.25 24.27 -9.18
CA GLY A 526 -12.64 22.94 -9.17
C GLY A 526 -11.11 23.00 -9.08
N ILE A 527 -10.49 21.92 -8.62
CA ILE A 527 -9.04 21.76 -8.48
C ILE A 527 -8.36 21.55 -9.85
N LEU A 528 -9.01 20.82 -10.76
CA LEU A 528 -8.54 20.60 -12.12
C LEU A 528 -8.83 21.80 -13.05
N GLY A 529 -9.74 22.69 -12.64
CA GLY A 529 -10.16 23.88 -13.38
C GLY A 529 -9.22 25.08 -13.20
N GLU A 530 -9.61 26.23 -13.78
CA GLU A 530 -8.85 27.48 -13.79
C GLU A 530 -8.82 28.18 -12.41
N SER A 531 -8.24 27.50 -11.43
CA SER A 531 -8.24 27.90 -10.03
C SER A 531 -6.88 28.33 -9.52
N TRP A 532 -5.79 28.18 -10.29
CA TRP A 532 -4.43 28.29 -9.77
C TRP A 532 -3.69 29.55 -10.24
N ARG A 533 -3.16 30.34 -9.32
CA ARG A 533 -2.30 31.48 -9.67
C ARG A 533 -0.82 31.08 -9.67
N PRO A 534 -0.09 31.30 -10.78
CA PRO A 534 1.34 31.06 -10.82
C PRO A 534 2.13 32.13 -10.08
N LEU A 535 2.94 31.76 -9.10
CA LEU A 535 3.76 32.72 -8.35
C LEU A 535 4.94 33.28 -9.17
N TRP A 536 5.31 32.61 -10.27
CA TRP A 536 6.36 33.09 -11.17
C TRP A 536 5.88 34.15 -12.17
N GLU A 537 4.57 34.25 -12.40
CA GLU A 537 3.93 35.30 -13.19
C GLU A 537 2.67 35.81 -12.47
N PRO A 538 2.82 36.59 -11.38
CA PRO A 538 1.70 37.00 -10.52
C PRO A 538 0.56 37.75 -11.23
N SER A 539 0.82 38.34 -12.39
CA SER A 539 -0.16 39.04 -13.23
C SER A 539 -0.89 38.14 -14.23
N SER A 540 -0.48 36.88 -14.38
CA SER A 540 -1.09 35.94 -15.32
C SER A 540 -2.46 35.47 -14.83
N PRO A 541 -3.39 35.11 -15.74
CA PRO A 541 -4.67 34.55 -15.36
C PRO A 541 -4.50 33.25 -14.56
N ARG A 542 -5.56 32.83 -13.87
CA ARG A 542 -5.58 31.52 -13.22
C ARG A 542 -5.42 30.43 -14.28
N LEU A 543 -4.66 29.40 -13.93
CA LEU A 543 -4.35 28.27 -14.77
C LEU A 543 -5.18 27.07 -14.36
N ALA A 544 -5.57 26.26 -15.34
CA ALA A 544 -6.12 24.93 -15.10
C ALA A 544 -5.03 23.94 -14.73
N LEU A 545 -5.17 23.23 -13.61
CA LEU A 545 -4.20 22.17 -13.24
C LEU A 545 -4.17 21.07 -14.30
N SER A 546 -5.32 20.77 -14.90
CA SER A 546 -5.47 19.84 -16.03
C SER A 546 -4.81 20.35 -17.33
N GLY A 547 -4.66 21.67 -17.47
CA GLY A 547 -4.11 22.34 -18.66
C GLY A 547 -2.61 22.63 -18.60
N LEU A 548 -1.94 22.34 -17.48
CA LEU A 548 -0.48 22.48 -17.35
C LEU A 548 0.23 21.49 -18.26
N ASN A 549 0.51 21.91 -19.49
CA ASN A 549 1.10 21.02 -20.48
C ASN A 549 2.64 20.99 -20.40
N ALA A 550 3.24 19.91 -20.92
CA ALA A 550 4.70 19.75 -20.97
C ALA A 550 5.43 20.90 -21.70
N TYR A 551 4.75 21.66 -22.56
CA TYR A 551 5.32 22.78 -23.33
C TYR A 551 5.42 24.08 -22.51
N GLN A 552 4.42 24.36 -21.67
CA GLN A 552 4.51 25.37 -20.63
C GLN A 552 5.63 25.01 -19.65
N TRP A 553 5.80 23.72 -19.36
CA TRP A 553 6.90 23.22 -18.52
C TRP A 553 8.27 23.27 -19.18
N ASP A 554 8.45 22.89 -20.44
CA ASP A 554 9.74 22.99 -21.14
C ASP A 554 10.12 24.46 -21.33
N SER A 555 9.17 25.32 -21.68
CA SER A 555 9.42 26.76 -21.80
C SER A 555 9.68 27.42 -20.45
N LEU A 556 8.99 27.04 -19.37
CA LEU A 556 9.33 27.41 -18.00
C LEU A 556 10.70 26.87 -17.63
N TYR A 557 10.99 25.61 -17.85
CA TYR A 557 12.26 24.96 -17.51
C TYR A 557 13.45 25.64 -18.20
N HIS A 558 13.31 25.99 -19.48
CA HIS A 558 14.31 26.76 -20.21
C HIS A 558 14.48 28.20 -19.68
N ARG A 559 13.39 28.84 -19.20
CA ARG A 559 13.45 30.16 -18.54
C ARG A 559 13.98 30.10 -17.10
N MET A 560 13.74 29.00 -16.39
CA MET A 560 14.04 28.76 -14.98
C MET A 560 15.41 28.12 -14.77
N ARG A 561 16.13 27.71 -15.83
CA ARG A 561 17.54 27.34 -15.70
C ARG A 561 18.25 28.52 -15.05
N PRO A 562 18.94 28.33 -13.91
CA PRO A 562 19.87 29.34 -13.47
C PRO A 562 20.81 29.59 -14.65
N ARG A 563 20.87 30.85 -15.12
CA ARG A 563 22.01 31.26 -15.93
C ARG A 563 23.21 30.80 -15.12
N PRO A 564 24.14 30.00 -15.70
CA PRO A 564 25.32 29.60 -14.95
C PRO A 564 25.82 30.87 -14.29
N ILE A 565 25.91 30.84 -12.96
CA ILE A 565 26.61 31.90 -12.23
C ILE A 565 27.97 31.85 -12.89
N GLU A 566 28.24 32.77 -13.82
CA GLU A 566 29.57 32.97 -14.35
C GLU A 566 30.39 33.12 -13.09
N ALA A 567 31.18 32.09 -12.80
CA ALA A 567 32.04 32.11 -11.66
C ALA A 567 32.91 33.33 -11.91
N SER A 568 32.55 34.44 -11.28
CA SER A 568 33.40 35.61 -11.15
C SER A 568 34.51 35.16 -10.21
N TYR A 569 35.37 34.31 -10.75
CA TYR A 569 36.73 34.04 -10.37
C TYR A 569 37.48 35.35 -10.64
N ARG A 570 37.13 36.40 -9.87
CA ARG A 570 38.02 37.53 -9.67
C ARG A 570 39.16 36.96 -8.86
N GLY A 571 40.21 36.57 -9.57
CA GLY A 571 41.51 36.32 -8.99
C GLY A 571 41.88 37.51 -8.10
N ARG A 572 41.91 37.27 -6.80
CA ARG A 572 42.81 38.01 -5.91
C ARG A 572 44.08 37.17 -5.83
N ARG A 573 45.07 37.57 -6.61
CA ARG A 573 46.47 37.43 -6.20
C ARG A 573 46.76 38.50 -5.15
#